data_AF-A0A6A4GC61-F1
#
_entry.id   AF-A0A6A4GC61-F1
#
_cell.length_a   1.000
_cell.length_b   1.000
_cell.length_c   1.000
_cell.angle_alpha   90.00
_cell.angle_beta   90.00
_cell.angle_gamma   90.00
#
_symmetry.space_group_name_H-M   'P 1'
#
loop_
_entity.id
_entity.type
_entity.pdbx_description
1 polymer ?
#
loop_
_entity_poly.entity_id
_entity_poly.type
_entity_poly.pdbx_seq_one_letter_code
_entity_poly.pdbx_strand_id
1 'polypeptide(L)' 'MLLCTVNTQHDCTRNPCAIETDAPVRQECEQTVLLKGCVDHRGNICDLVLNTAQMRDAKYIQ' A
#
# COMPACT_ATOMS: atom_id res chain seq x y z
N MET A 1 7.83 9.34 -4.15
CA MET A 1 7.08 8.08 -4.36
C MET A 1 6.84 7.45 -3.01
N LEU A 2 5.57 7.35 -2.59
CA LEU A 2 5.18 6.70 -1.33
C LEU A 2 4.76 5.27 -1.65
N LEU A 3 5.21 4.29 -0.88
CA LEU A 3 4.63 2.95 -0.92
C LEU A 3 3.79 2.79 0.35
N CYS A 4 2.48 2.57 0.19
CA CYS A 4 1.65 2.12 1.29
C CYS A 4 2.18 0.76 1.77
N THR A 5 2.48 0.68 3.06
CA THR A 5 2.78 -0.59 3.72
C THR A 5 1.49 -1.15 4.30
N VAL A 6 1.52 -2.41 4.73
CA VAL A 6 0.32 -3.05 5.30
C VAL A 6 -0.22 -2.24 6.50
N ASN A 7 0.66 -1.80 7.39
CA ASN A 7 0.23 -1.13 8.63
C ASN A 7 0.08 0.38 8.48
N THR A 8 0.79 1.00 7.53
CA THR A 8 0.75 2.44 7.28
C THR A 8 0.30 2.69 5.86
N GLN A 9 -0.92 3.20 5.74
CA GLN A 9 -1.57 3.51 4.47
C GLN A 9 -1.69 5.03 4.33
N HIS A 10 -1.77 5.49 3.09
CA HIS A 10 -2.09 6.88 2.80
C HIS A 10 -3.61 7.07 2.83
N ASP A 11 -4.09 8.25 3.23
CA ASP A 11 -5.50 8.59 3.10
C ASP A 11 -5.86 8.90 1.64
N CYS A 12 -5.90 7.83 0.82
CA CYS A 12 -6.29 7.88 -0.58
C CYS A 12 -7.76 8.26 -0.80
N THR A 13 -8.58 8.32 0.27
CA THR A 13 -9.98 8.76 0.16
C THR A 13 -10.06 10.28 0.17
N ARG A 14 -9.20 10.92 0.96
CA ARG A 14 -9.09 12.39 1.04
C ARG A 14 -8.15 12.99 0.01
N ASN A 15 -7.22 12.19 -0.51
CA ASN A 15 -6.29 12.58 -1.56
C ASN A 15 -6.64 11.83 -2.86
N PRO A 16 -6.84 12.50 -4.00
CA PRO A 16 -7.24 11.89 -5.28
C PRO A 16 -6.08 11.07 -5.89
N CYS A 17 -5.69 9.98 -5.23
CA CYS A 17 -4.66 9.06 -5.68
C CYS A 17 -5.21 8.22 -6.83
N ALA A 18 -4.41 8.03 -7.87
CA ALA A 18 -4.82 7.30 -9.05
C ALA A 18 -4.09 5.94 -9.10
N ILE A 19 -4.77 4.88 -9.52
CA ILE A 19 -4.13 3.58 -9.75
C ILE A 19 -3.60 3.61 -11.18
N GLU A 20 -2.32 3.93 -11.35
CA GLU A 20 -1.77 4.18 -12.70
C GLU A 20 -0.62 3.27 -13.10
N THR A 21 -0.03 2.51 -12.18
CA THR A 21 1.19 1.75 -12.48
C THR A 21 1.10 0.31 -12.05
N ASP A 22 1.50 -0.61 -12.92
CA ASP A 22 1.72 -2.01 -12.58
C ASP A 22 3.15 -2.16 -12.04
N ALA A 23 3.27 -2.54 -10.76
CA ALA A 23 4.57 -2.84 -10.16
C ALA A 23 4.75 -4.36 -10.03
N PRO A 24 5.96 -4.90 -10.33
CA PRO A 24 6.23 -6.32 -10.14
C PRO A 24 6.18 -6.67 -8.66
N VAL A 25 5.38 -7.68 -8.32
CA VAL A 25 5.27 -8.20 -6.97
C VAL A 25 6.56 -8.93 -6.63
N ARG A 26 7.12 -8.63 -5.45
CA ARG A 26 8.23 -9.40 -4.89
C ARG A 26 7.69 -10.41 -3.88
N GLN A 27 8.08 -11.67 -4.02
CA GLN A 27 7.78 -12.75 -3.07
C GLN A 27 9.10 -13.41 -2.67
N GLU A 28 9.29 -13.67 -1.38
CA GLU A 28 10.53 -14.30 -0.87
C GLU A 28 11.83 -13.60 -1.33
N CYS A 29 11.78 -12.26 -1.44
CA CYS A 29 12.82 -11.40 -1.99
C CYS A 29 13.08 -11.53 -3.51
N GLU A 30 12.41 -12.42 -4.22
CA GLU A 30 12.50 -12.60 -5.67
C GLU A 30 11.46 -11.77 -6.41
N GLN A 31 11.81 -11.26 -7.60
CA GLN A 31 10.90 -10.53 -8.46
C GLN A 31 10.04 -11.53 -9.23
N THR A 32 8.72 -11.42 -9.12
CA THR A 32 7.78 -12.29 -9.83
C THR A 32 7.27 -11.63 -11.11
N VAL A 33 6.68 -12.43 -12.00
CA VAL A 33 5.95 -11.95 -13.19
C VAL A 33 4.58 -11.38 -12.85
N LEU A 34 4.15 -11.49 -11.59
CA LEU A 34 2.87 -10.96 -11.15
C LEU A 34 3.00 -9.45 -11.04
N LEU A 35 2.12 -8.74 -11.73
CA LEU A 35 1.98 -7.30 -11.63
C LEU A 35 0.85 -6.98 -10.65
N LYS A 36 1.09 -6.03 -9.76
CA LYS A 36 0.07 -5.49 -8.88
C LYS A 36 -0.11 -4.02 -9.15
N GLY A 37 -1.37 -3.60 -9.23
CA GLY A 37 -1.73 -2.19 -9.29
C GLY A 37 -1.10 -1.42 -8.13
N CYS A 38 -0.28 -0.46 -8.47
CA CYS A 38 0.38 0.47 -7.59
C CYS A 38 -0.38 1.80 -7.64
N VAL A 39 -0.65 2.32 -6.46
CA VAL A 39 -1.34 3.60 -6.29
C VAL A 39 -0.31 4.72 -6.45
N ASP A 40 -0.54 5.58 -7.44
CA ASP A 40 0.18 6.84 -7.59
C ASP A 40 -0.40 7.86 -6.60
N HIS A 41 0.31 8.04 -5.48
CA HIS A 41 -0.07 8.99 -4.44
C HIS A 41 0.20 10.42 -4.90
N ARG A 42 -0.86 11.09 -5.35
CA ARG A 42 -0.87 12.50 -5.77
C ARG A 42 -1.39 13.37 -4.62
N GLY A 43 -0.73 14.50 -4.35
CA GLY A 43 -1.12 15.43 -3.29
C GLY A 43 -0.26 15.32 -2.02
N ASN A 44 -0.88 15.31 -0.84
CA ASN A 44 -0.16 15.35 0.44
C ASN A 44 0.41 13.98 0.82
N ILE A 45 1.68 13.75 0.52
CA ILE A 45 2.39 12.49 0.77
C ILE A 45 2.46 12.13 2.28
N CYS A 46 2.31 13.09 3.18
CA CYS A 46 2.40 12.89 4.62
C CYS A 46 1.06 12.56 5.29
N ASP A 47 -0.05 12.49 4.54
CA ASP A 47 -1.38 12.17 5.06
C ASP A 47 -1.52 10.65 5.29
N LEU A 48 -0.82 10.16 6.31
CA LEU A 48 -0.72 8.75 6.63
C LEU A 48 -1.74 8.36 7.71
N VAL A 49 -2.42 7.25 7.46
CA VAL A 49 -3.37 6.61 8.38
C VAL A 49 -2.88 5.21 8.74
N LEU A 50 -3.05 4.83 10.01
CA LEU A 50 -2.73 3.49 10.47
C LEU A 50 -3.90 2.55 10.17
N ASN A 51 -3.62 1.44 9.50
CA ASN A 51 -4.65 0.43 9.26
C ASN A 51 -4.85 -0.43 10.53
N THR A 52 -5.68 0.09 11.43
CA THR A 52 -5.99 -0.56 12.71
C THR A 52 -6.80 -1.85 12.55
N ALA A 53 -7.53 -2.01 11.45
CA ALA A 53 -8.24 -3.25 11.14
C ALA A 53 -7.25 -4.41 10.91
N GLN A 54 -6.25 -4.20 10.05
CA GLN A 54 -5.22 -5.19 9.79
C GLN A 54 -4.32 -5.44 11.01
N MET A 55 -4.01 -4.41 11.80
CA MET A 55 -3.27 -4.59 13.06
C MET A 55 -4.06 -5.41 14.09
N ARG A 56 -5.39 -5.29 14.12
CA ARG A 56 -6.25 -6.13 14.98
C ARG A 56 -6.25 -7.58 14.51
N ASP A 57 -6.30 -7.79 13.20
CA ASP A 57 -6.32 -9.13 12.60
C ASP A 57 -4.95 -9.82 12.65
N ALA A 58 -3.85 -9.06 12.71
CA ALA A 58 -2.50 -9.59 12.92
C ALA A 58 -2.35 -10.37 14.23
N LYS A 59 -3.23 -10.15 15.23
CA LYS A 59 -3.30 -10.97 16.44
C LYS A 59 -3.62 -12.45 16.14
N TYR A 60 -4.24 -12.74 15.00
CA TYR A 60 -4.69 -14.07 14.61
C TYR A 60 -3.79 -14.73 13.54
N ILE A 61 -2.72 -14.07 13.11
CA ILE A 61 -1.75 -14.61 12.16
C ILE A 61 -0.57 -15.18 12.99
N GLN A 62 -0.44 -16.51 13.02
CA GLN A 62 0.71 -17.24 13.61
C GLN A 62 1.80 -17.49 12.56
#